data_AF-A0A1H8UR94-F1
#
_entry.id   AF-A0A1H8UR94-F1
#
_cell.length_a   1.000
_cell.length_b   1.000
_cell.length_c   1.000
_cell.angle_alpha   90.00
_cell.angle_beta   90.00
_cell.angle_gamma   90.00
#
_symmetry.space_group_name_H-M   'P 1'
#
loop_
_entity.id
_entity.type
_entity.pdbx_description
1 polymer ?
#
loop_
_entity_poly.entity_id
_entity_poly.type
_entity_poly.pdbx_seq_one_letter_code
_entity_poly.pdbx_strand_id
1 'polypeptide(L)'
;VRALGMDVGLWVEPEAVSPASRLYAEHPEWAYRVEGRPATLVREQLLLDLGRSDVQDFVIGTLDRLLTRHRIDYLKWDMNRPPTERGRPDAGPAGDLDLDAAHVAGYLRVLDHLRTRHPHVTVEGCAGGGGRIEHATLARTDVVWPSDNTAPLDRLATQFGYLHAHAPHTMSSWVTDAPGVFDTRPRSLAFRFVLAAAGVLGIGADIRRWSAEERTEAAAWVARYKEIRTVVHHGTARLLGSPDRATCGVQFDEADGPRTVVAAWNTGRLDGAPLMPGRPDRLRLRGLDPAARYLDAATGTLYSGAHLRHSGLPLSWSAGHDAELVVLTRQ
;
A
#
# COMPACT_ATOMS: atom_id res chain seq x y z
N VAL A 1 0.74 9.37 -22.51
CA VAL A 1 1.47 8.68 -21.42
C VAL A 1 2.75 8.05 -21.93
N ARG A 2 2.69 6.98 -22.74
CA ARG A 2 3.90 6.27 -23.20
C ARG A 2 4.92 7.09 -23.99
N ALA A 3 4.47 8.07 -24.80
CA ALA A 3 5.39 8.99 -25.49
C ALA A 3 6.28 9.83 -24.54
N LEU A 4 5.92 9.89 -23.24
CA LEU A 4 6.70 10.52 -22.18
C LEU A 4 7.56 9.52 -21.40
N GLY A 5 7.68 8.26 -21.85
CA GLY A 5 8.47 7.22 -21.20
C GLY A 5 7.84 6.60 -19.95
N MET A 6 6.53 6.76 -19.74
CA MET A 6 5.79 6.19 -18.60
C MET A 6 4.92 5.00 -19.01
N ASP A 7 4.83 4.03 -18.12
CA ASP A 7 3.86 2.94 -18.17
C ASP A 7 2.43 3.44 -17.91
N VAL A 8 1.45 2.63 -18.32
CA VAL A 8 0.02 2.98 -18.22
C VAL A 8 -0.68 2.04 -17.23
N GLY A 9 -1.32 2.63 -16.23
CA GLY A 9 -2.17 1.93 -15.28
C GLY A 9 -3.67 2.12 -15.54
N LEU A 10 -4.50 1.16 -15.13
CA LEU A 10 -5.96 1.29 -15.12
C LEU A 10 -6.57 0.71 -13.84
N TRP A 11 -7.61 1.35 -13.33
CA TRP A 11 -8.44 0.85 -12.24
C TRP A 11 -9.66 0.11 -12.80
N VAL A 12 -10.03 -1.01 -12.18
CA VAL A 12 -11.23 -1.79 -12.50
C VAL A 12 -11.87 -2.32 -11.21
N GLU A 13 -13.19 -2.50 -11.22
CA GLU A 13 -13.94 -3.19 -10.16
C GLU A 13 -14.78 -4.31 -10.79
N PRO A 14 -14.19 -5.47 -11.10
CA PRO A 14 -14.82 -6.50 -11.93
C PRO A 14 -15.90 -7.30 -11.22
N GLU A 15 -16.02 -7.14 -9.90
CA GLU A 15 -16.96 -7.86 -9.04
C GLU A 15 -18.30 -7.11 -8.89
N ALA A 16 -18.37 -5.82 -9.27
CA ALA A 16 -19.55 -5.01 -9.08
C ALA A 16 -20.38 -4.85 -10.35
N VAL A 17 -21.68 -4.62 -10.16
CA VAL A 17 -22.59 -4.23 -11.25
C VAL A 17 -23.57 -3.18 -10.76
N SER A 18 -23.74 -2.09 -11.52
CA SER A 18 -24.75 -1.08 -11.22
C SER A 18 -26.11 -1.50 -11.78
N PRO A 19 -27.23 -1.32 -11.04
CA PRO A 19 -28.57 -1.62 -11.55
C PRO A 19 -28.93 -0.88 -12.85
N ALA A 20 -28.37 0.32 -13.07
CA ALA A 20 -28.57 1.11 -14.29
C ALA A 20 -27.68 0.67 -15.47
N SER A 21 -26.84 -0.34 -15.29
CA SER A 21 -25.92 -0.80 -16.34
C SER A 21 -26.62 -1.69 -17.37
N ARG A 22 -26.12 -1.67 -18.60
CA ARG A 22 -26.54 -2.60 -19.66
C ARG A 22 -26.35 -4.06 -19.23
N LEU A 23 -25.25 -4.36 -18.53
CA LEU A 23 -24.95 -5.71 -18.04
C LEU A 23 -26.07 -6.21 -17.11
N TYR A 24 -26.54 -5.38 -16.17
CA TYR A 24 -27.62 -5.77 -15.28
C TYR A 24 -28.97 -5.89 -15.99
N ALA A 25 -29.23 -5.04 -16.99
CA ALA A 25 -30.45 -5.14 -17.80
C ALA A 25 -30.49 -6.42 -18.64
N GLU A 26 -29.34 -6.87 -19.15
CA GLU A 26 -29.21 -8.10 -19.96
C GLU A 26 -29.11 -9.36 -19.09
N HIS A 27 -28.45 -9.26 -17.93
CA HIS A 27 -28.15 -10.37 -17.03
C HIS A 27 -28.46 -10.03 -15.56
N PRO A 28 -29.72 -9.76 -15.19
CA PRO A 28 -30.08 -9.45 -13.81
C PRO A 28 -29.86 -10.65 -12.87
N GLU A 29 -29.83 -11.87 -13.39
CA GLU A 29 -29.58 -13.12 -12.67
C GLU A 29 -28.11 -13.32 -12.27
N TRP A 30 -27.19 -12.51 -12.79
CA TRP A 30 -25.78 -12.57 -12.44
C TRP A 30 -25.42 -11.89 -11.13
N ALA A 31 -26.33 -11.12 -10.52
CA ALA A 31 -26.11 -10.57 -9.19
C ALA A 31 -26.61 -11.53 -8.09
N TYR A 32 -25.94 -11.54 -6.94
CA TYR A 32 -26.47 -12.23 -5.76
C TYR A 32 -27.82 -11.65 -5.34
N ARG A 33 -28.80 -12.52 -5.09
CA ARG A 33 -30.14 -12.15 -4.64
C ARG A 33 -30.86 -13.31 -3.98
N VAL A 34 -31.69 -12.98 -2.99
CA VAL A 34 -32.62 -13.94 -2.38
C VAL A 34 -34.03 -13.61 -2.87
N GLU A 35 -34.75 -14.61 -3.38
CA GLU A 35 -36.09 -14.41 -3.91
C GLU A 35 -37.04 -13.81 -2.86
N GLY A 36 -37.87 -12.85 -3.30
CA GLY A 36 -38.77 -12.11 -2.41
C GLY A 36 -38.08 -11.11 -1.46
N ARG A 37 -36.76 -10.92 -1.54
CA ARG A 37 -36.03 -9.91 -0.76
C ARG A 37 -35.54 -8.76 -1.63
N PRO A 38 -35.73 -7.49 -1.21
CA PRO A 38 -35.10 -6.36 -1.86
C PRO A 38 -33.57 -6.47 -1.83
N ALA A 39 -32.91 -6.07 -2.92
CA ALA A 39 -31.45 -6.03 -2.98
C ALA A 39 -30.91 -4.80 -2.26
N THR A 40 -29.94 -4.99 -1.36
CA THR A 40 -29.26 -3.88 -0.69
C THR A 40 -28.20 -3.28 -1.60
N LEU A 41 -28.37 -2.00 -1.95
CA LEU A 41 -27.34 -1.21 -2.63
C LEU A 41 -26.33 -0.70 -1.62
N VAL A 42 -25.05 -0.87 -1.93
CA VAL A 42 -23.93 -0.24 -1.21
C VAL A 42 -23.12 0.48 -2.25
N ARG A 43 -22.90 1.80 -2.09
CA ARG A 43 -22.33 2.68 -3.14
C ARG A 43 -23.05 2.55 -4.49
N GLU A 44 -24.38 2.43 -4.48
CA GLU A 44 -25.23 2.31 -5.68
C GLU A 44 -24.93 1.10 -6.59
N GLN A 45 -24.31 0.05 -6.04
CA GLN A 45 -23.94 -1.16 -6.79
C GLN A 45 -24.37 -2.46 -6.09
N LEU A 46 -24.52 -3.50 -6.92
CA LEU A 46 -24.72 -4.89 -6.56
C LEU A 46 -23.42 -5.68 -6.76
N LEU A 47 -23.37 -6.89 -6.21
CA LEU A 47 -22.23 -7.80 -6.33
C LEU A 47 -22.55 -8.92 -7.32
N LEU A 48 -21.70 -9.09 -8.33
CA LEU A 48 -21.78 -10.18 -9.29
C LEU A 48 -21.45 -11.53 -8.62
N ASP A 49 -22.15 -12.56 -9.05
CA ASP A 49 -21.98 -13.93 -8.58
C ASP A 49 -20.80 -14.60 -9.27
N LEU A 50 -19.59 -14.28 -8.79
CA LEU A 50 -18.37 -14.98 -9.21
C LEU A 50 -18.37 -16.47 -8.86
N GLY A 51 -19.36 -17.00 -8.15
CA GLY A 51 -19.53 -18.45 -8.00
C GLY A 51 -20.10 -19.13 -9.25
N ARG A 52 -20.43 -18.39 -10.32
CA ARG A 52 -20.91 -18.93 -11.59
C ARG A 52 -19.82 -18.84 -12.66
N SER A 53 -19.67 -19.90 -13.46
CA SER A 53 -18.66 -19.95 -14.52
C SER A 53 -18.93 -18.93 -15.63
N ASP A 54 -20.18 -18.67 -15.99
CA ASP A 54 -20.56 -17.69 -17.03
C ASP A 54 -20.18 -16.26 -16.65
N VAL A 55 -20.40 -15.87 -15.39
CA VAL A 55 -19.96 -14.58 -14.84
C VAL A 55 -18.43 -14.49 -14.83
N GLN A 56 -17.74 -15.53 -14.36
CA GLN A 56 -16.27 -15.57 -14.36
C GLN A 56 -15.70 -15.43 -15.77
N ASP A 57 -16.28 -16.14 -16.76
CA ASP A 57 -15.84 -16.13 -18.14
C ASP A 57 -16.09 -14.77 -18.81
N PHE A 58 -17.19 -14.09 -18.46
CA PHE A 58 -17.44 -12.71 -18.86
C PHE A 58 -16.37 -11.75 -18.32
N VAL A 59 -16.04 -11.85 -17.02
CA VAL A 59 -15.01 -11.02 -16.39
C VAL A 59 -13.65 -11.28 -17.03
N ILE A 60 -13.25 -12.56 -17.15
CA ILE A 60 -12.01 -12.99 -17.81
C ILE A 60 -11.93 -12.43 -19.22
N GLY A 61 -12.97 -12.64 -20.04
CA GLY A 61 -13.00 -12.16 -21.42
C GLY A 61 -12.92 -10.64 -21.50
N THR A 62 -13.48 -9.92 -20.54
CA THR A 62 -13.40 -8.46 -20.47
C THR A 62 -11.99 -7.98 -20.16
N LEU A 63 -11.33 -8.59 -19.16
CA LEU A 63 -9.94 -8.29 -18.82
C LEU A 63 -8.99 -8.63 -19.96
N ASP A 64 -9.16 -9.80 -20.60
CA ASP A 64 -8.37 -10.21 -21.76
C ASP A 64 -8.47 -9.22 -22.91
N ARG A 65 -9.70 -8.79 -23.27
CA ARG A 65 -9.90 -7.80 -24.33
C ARG A 65 -9.23 -6.47 -23.97
N LEU A 66 -9.40 -6.01 -22.73
CA LEU A 66 -8.84 -4.75 -22.25
C LEU A 66 -7.30 -4.75 -22.34
N LEU A 67 -6.67 -5.77 -21.75
CA LEU A 67 -5.20 -5.86 -21.65
C LEU A 67 -4.53 -6.28 -22.97
N THR A 68 -5.25 -6.94 -23.87
CA THR A 68 -4.73 -7.25 -25.22
C THR A 68 -4.85 -6.05 -26.15
N ARG A 69 -5.98 -5.32 -26.11
CA ARG A 69 -6.23 -4.18 -26.99
C ARG A 69 -5.41 -2.96 -26.60
N HIS A 70 -5.15 -2.80 -25.30
CA HIS A 70 -4.43 -1.65 -24.76
C HIS A 70 -3.18 -2.12 -24.04
N ARG A 71 -2.04 -1.47 -24.31
CA ARG A 71 -0.78 -1.75 -23.62
C ARG A 71 -0.83 -1.15 -22.21
N ILE A 72 -1.53 -1.82 -21.30
CA ILE A 72 -1.67 -1.50 -19.88
C ILE A 72 -0.66 -2.36 -19.11
N ASP A 73 0.17 -1.74 -18.27
CA ASP A 73 1.23 -2.42 -17.51
C ASP A 73 0.87 -2.58 -16.03
N TYR A 74 -0.16 -1.85 -15.57
CA TYR A 74 -0.61 -1.87 -14.19
C TYR A 74 -2.13 -1.93 -14.13
N LEU A 75 -2.68 -2.83 -13.32
CA LEU A 75 -4.10 -2.98 -13.09
C LEU A 75 -4.39 -2.91 -11.59
N LYS A 76 -5.15 -1.91 -11.17
CA LYS A 76 -5.71 -1.85 -9.81
C LYS A 76 -7.07 -2.53 -9.81
N TRP A 77 -7.15 -3.69 -9.18
CA TRP A 77 -8.38 -4.45 -8.99
C TRP A 77 -9.01 -4.05 -7.67
N ASP A 78 -10.22 -3.50 -7.70
CA ASP A 78 -10.93 -3.04 -6.51
C ASP A 78 -12.23 -3.81 -6.24
N MET A 79 -12.75 -3.64 -5.03
CA MET A 79 -14.01 -4.19 -4.54
C MET A 79 -14.57 -3.30 -3.43
N ASN A 80 -15.60 -2.52 -3.72
CA ASN A 80 -16.03 -1.40 -2.88
C ASN A 80 -17.32 -1.66 -2.09
N ARG A 81 -17.73 -2.92 -1.94
CA ARG A 81 -18.91 -3.26 -1.12
C ARG A 81 -18.79 -4.62 -0.44
N PRO A 82 -19.28 -4.80 0.80
CA PRO A 82 -19.45 -6.13 1.36
C PRO A 82 -20.55 -6.91 0.62
N PRO A 83 -20.54 -8.25 0.71
CA PRO A 83 -21.64 -9.05 0.21
C PRO A 83 -22.91 -8.83 1.03
N THR A 84 -24.06 -8.77 0.35
CA THR A 84 -25.40 -8.78 0.96
C THR A 84 -26.29 -9.76 0.20
N GLU A 85 -27.39 -10.20 0.83
CA GLU A 85 -28.37 -11.14 0.24
C GLU A 85 -27.73 -12.30 -0.54
N ARG A 86 -26.88 -13.10 0.14
CA ARG A 86 -26.20 -14.28 -0.41
C ARG A 86 -27.17 -15.40 -0.82
N GLY A 87 -27.87 -15.18 -1.92
CA GLY A 87 -28.67 -16.17 -2.61
C GLY A 87 -28.36 -16.16 -4.10
N ARG A 88 -28.80 -17.19 -4.79
CA ARG A 88 -28.68 -17.33 -6.24
C ARG A 88 -30.07 -17.64 -6.81
N PRO A 89 -30.52 -16.92 -7.85
CA PRO A 89 -31.76 -17.25 -8.55
C PRO A 89 -31.79 -18.71 -8.95
N ASP A 90 -32.92 -19.37 -8.71
CA ASP A 90 -33.21 -20.74 -9.15
C ASP A 90 -32.27 -21.84 -8.58
N ALA A 91 -31.46 -21.53 -7.56
CA ALA A 91 -30.49 -22.48 -6.98
C ALA A 91 -30.94 -23.13 -5.66
N GLY A 92 -32.19 -22.90 -5.25
CA GLY A 92 -32.74 -23.39 -3.98
C GLY A 92 -32.53 -22.44 -2.80
N PRO A 93 -32.81 -22.90 -1.56
CA PRO A 93 -32.67 -22.06 -0.37
C PRO A 93 -31.23 -21.61 -0.15
N ALA A 94 -31.03 -20.31 0.10
CA ALA A 94 -29.71 -19.72 0.32
C ALA A 94 -28.90 -20.42 1.43
N GLY A 95 -29.55 -20.93 2.47
CA GLY A 95 -28.89 -21.61 3.59
C GLY A 95 -28.26 -22.96 3.25
N ASP A 96 -28.61 -23.54 2.10
CA ASP A 96 -28.09 -24.83 1.64
C ASP A 96 -26.90 -24.66 0.67
N LEU A 97 -26.52 -23.41 0.36
CA LEU A 97 -25.50 -23.08 -0.63
C LEU A 97 -24.29 -22.39 0.03
N ASP A 98 -23.08 -22.88 -0.24
CA ASP A 98 -21.85 -22.19 0.14
C ASP A 98 -21.42 -21.18 -0.95
N LEU A 99 -22.20 -20.09 -1.06
CA LEU A 99 -21.97 -19.06 -2.07
C LEU A 99 -20.74 -18.20 -1.77
N ASP A 100 -20.30 -18.12 -0.51
CA ASP A 100 -19.08 -17.40 -0.14
C ASP A 100 -17.84 -18.15 -0.60
N ALA A 101 -17.74 -19.46 -0.34
CA ALA A 101 -16.62 -20.25 -0.86
C ALA A 101 -16.63 -20.29 -2.39
N ALA A 102 -17.80 -20.43 -3.01
CA ALA A 102 -17.92 -20.39 -4.47
C ALA A 102 -17.45 -19.04 -5.06
N HIS A 103 -17.80 -17.93 -4.41
CA HIS A 103 -17.34 -16.59 -4.82
C HIS A 103 -15.82 -16.48 -4.75
N VAL A 104 -15.23 -16.88 -3.61
CA VAL A 104 -13.78 -16.83 -3.41
C VAL A 104 -13.06 -17.72 -4.42
N ALA A 105 -13.54 -18.94 -4.66
CA ALA A 105 -12.97 -19.82 -5.68
C ALA A 105 -13.01 -19.21 -7.08
N GLY A 106 -14.11 -18.55 -7.44
CA GLY A 106 -14.24 -17.83 -8.70
C GLY A 106 -13.31 -16.63 -8.81
N TYR A 107 -13.24 -15.80 -7.78
CA TYR A 107 -12.31 -14.68 -7.68
C TYR A 107 -10.85 -15.12 -7.88
N LEU A 108 -10.43 -16.17 -7.17
CA LEU A 108 -9.08 -16.71 -7.27
C LEU A 108 -8.81 -17.28 -8.68
N ARG A 109 -9.80 -17.94 -9.31
CA ARG A 109 -9.67 -18.41 -10.71
C ARG A 109 -9.41 -17.26 -11.68
N VAL A 110 -10.14 -16.15 -11.54
CA VAL A 110 -9.94 -15.00 -12.44
C VAL A 110 -8.56 -14.38 -12.24
N LEU A 111 -8.09 -14.27 -10.99
CA LEU A 111 -6.74 -13.82 -10.71
C LEU A 111 -5.66 -14.78 -11.23
N ASP A 112 -5.84 -16.09 -11.09
CA ASP A 112 -4.93 -17.11 -11.63
C ASP A 112 -4.83 -17.01 -13.16
N HIS A 113 -5.97 -16.79 -13.83
CA HIS A 113 -6.00 -16.51 -15.27
C HIS A 113 -5.21 -15.25 -15.60
N LEU A 114 -5.42 -14.15 -14.88
CA LEU A 114 -4.71 -12.89 -15.08
C LEU A 114 -3.20 -13.08 -14.93
N ARG A 115 -2.75 -13.77 -13.88
CA ARG A 115 -1.32 -14.06 -13.64
C ARG A 115 -0.71 -14.94 -14.73
N THR A 116 -1.47 -15.89 -15.27
CA THR A 116 -1.00 -16.79 -16.32
C THR A 116 -0.95 -16.12 -17.69
N ARG A 117 -1.99 -15.36 -18.04
CA ARG A 117 -2.19 -14.83 -19.39
C ARG A 117 -1.58 -13.45 -19.60
N HIS A 118 -1.47 -12.66 -18.53
CA HIS A 118 -0.90 -11.31 -18.55
C HIS A 118 0.19 -11.14 -17.48
N PRO A 119 1.23 -12.01 -17.46
CA PRO A 119 2.25 -11.98 -16.41
C PRO A 119 3.08 -10.69 -16.36
N HIS A 120 3.04 -9.90 -17.43
CA HIS A 120 3.71 -8.60 -17.55
C HIS A 120 2.93 -7.45 -16.87
N VAL A 121 1.68 -7.68 -16.49
CA VAL A 121 0.85 -6.68 -15.82
C VAL A 121 1.09 -6.75 -14.32
N THR A 122 1.47 -5.63 -13.72
CA THR A 122 1.50 -5.46 -12.27
C THR A 122 0.07 -5.36 -11.76
N VAL A 123 -0.33 -6.22 -10.83
CA VAL A 123 -1.67 -6.24 -10.26
C VAL A 123 -1.64 -5.67 -8.84
N GLU A 124 -2.34 -4.57 -8.61
CA GLU A 124 -2.62 -4.04 -7.28
C GLU A 124 -3.98 -4.52 -6.79
N GLY A 125 -4.01 -5.30 -5.72
CA GLY A 125 -5.25 -5.68 -5.04
C GLY A 125 -5.80 -4.55 -4.16
N CYS A 126 -7.10 -4.35 -4.20
CA CYS A 126 -7.81 -3.33 -3.42
C CYS A 126 -9.22 -3.84 -3.08
N ALA A 127 -9.72 -3.45 -1.93
CA ALA A 127 -11.11 -3.65 -1.54
C ALA A 127 -11.53 -2.51 -0.61
N GLY A 128 -11.76 -1.32 -1.18
CA GLY A 128 -11.98 -0.09 -0.40
C GLY A 128 -10.83 0.20 0.57
N GLY A 129 -9.59 0.07 0.09
CA GLY A 129 -8.42 -0.11 0.95
C GLY A 129 -8.09 -1.58 1.18
N GLY A 130 -7.65 -1.90 2.39
CA GLY A 130 -7.14 -3.22 2.76
C GLY A 130 -8.20 -4.23 3.17
N GLY A 131 -9.43 -4.12 2.66
CA GLY A 131 -10.52 -5.05 3.00
C GLY A 131 -10.25 -6.51 2.60
N ARG A 132 -9.29 -6.73 1.69
CA ARG A 132 -8.86 -8.06 1.22
C ARG A 132 -7.35 -8.07 0.96
N ILE A 133 -6.58 -8.44 1.98
CA ILE A 133 -5.11 -8.52 1.97
C ILE A 133 -4.58 -9.86 2.48
N GLU A 134 -5.43 -10.88 2.49
CA GLU A 134 -5.05 -12.22 2.92
C GLU A 134 -4.04 -12.86 1.94
N HIS A 135 -3.41 -13.97 2.37
CA HIS A 135 -2.26 -14.58 1.67
C HIS A 135 -2.58 -15.20 0.30
N ALA A 136 -3.78 -15.71 0.06
CA ALA A 136 -4.25 -16.20 -1.23
C ALA A 136 -4.41 -15.09 -2.28
N THR A 137 -4.90 -13.90 -1.88
CA THR A 137 -4.88 -12.69 -2.71
C THR A 137 -3.45 -12.23 -2.94
N LEU A 138 -2.65 -12.09 -1.88
CA LEU A 138 -1.25 -11.65 -1.98
C LEU A 138 -0.40 -12.59 -2.85
N ALA A 139 -0.69 -13.88 -2.88
CA ALA A 139 -0.01 -14.83 -3.76
C ALA A 139 -0.31 -14.61 -5.26
N ARG A 140 -1.30 -13.77 -5.59
CA ARG A 140 -1.81 -13.50 -6.94
C ARG A 140 -1.81 -12.02 -7.30
N THR A 141 -1.32 -11.16 -6.42
CA THR A 141 -1.14 -9.72 -6.68
C THR A 141 0.31 -9.35 -6.40
N ASP A 142 0.80 -8.31 -7.07
CA ASP A 142 2.18 -7.84 -6.89
C ASP A 142 2.27 -6.87 -5.69
N VAL A 143 1.18 -6.13 -5.46
CA VAL A 143 1.04 -5.15 -4.39
C VAL A 143 -0.43 -5.08 -3.96
N VAL A 144 -0.73 -4.56 -2.77
CA VAL A 144 -2.09 -4.26 -2.33
C VAL A 144 -2.17 -2.84 -1.78
N TRP A 145 -3.35 -2.26 -1.88
CA TRP A 145 -3.69 -0.97 -1.29
C TRP A 145 -4.15 -1.18 0.16
N PRO A 146 -3.36 -0.86 1.20
CA PRO A 146 -3.66 -1.28 2.56
C PRO A 146 -4.80 -0.48 3.22
N SER A 147 -5.10 0.73 2.75
CA SER A 147 -6.17 1.57 3.31
C SER A 147 -6.48 2.76 2.40
N ASP A 148 -7.74 3.17 2.32
CA ASP A 148 -8.12 4.45 1.71
C ASP A 148 -7.76 5.66 2.60
N ASN A 149 -7.48 5.43 3.88
CA ASN A 149 -6.92 6.47 4.73
C ASN A 149 -5.41 6.61 4.44
N THR A 150 -5.07 7.71 3.79
CA THR A 150 -3.69 8.07 3.41
C THR A 150 -3.15 9.27 4.19
N ALA A 151 -3.88 9.72 5.21
CA ALA A 151 -3.38 10.78 6.06
C ALA A 151 -2.11 10.34 6.80
N PRO A 152 -1.10 11.20 6.99
CA PRO A 152 0.26 10.71 7.27
C PRO A 152 0.38 9.94 8.60
N LEU A 153 -0.26 10.41 9.67
CA LEU A 153 -0.19 9.75 10.99
C LEU A 153 -1.09 8.51 11.07
N ASP A 154 -2.30 8.58 10.51
CA ASP A 154 -3.20 7.43 10.40
C ASP A 154 -2.58 6.31 9.54
N ARG A 155 -1.93 6.71 8.44
CA ARG A 155 -1.22 5.80 7.54
C ARG A 155 0.00 5.20 8.20
N LEU A 156 0.74 5.95 9.02
CA LEU A 156 1.85 5.40 9.82
C LEU A 156 1.36 4.29 10.77
N ALA A 157 0.24 4.49 11.46
CA ALA A 157 -0.37 3.45 12.30
C ALA A 157 -0.81 2.23 11.48
N THR A 158 -1.43 2.45 10.32
CA THR A 158 -1.84 1.39 9.39
C THR A 158 -0.64 0.57 8.91
N GLN A 159 0.43 1.22 8.45
CA GLN A 159 1.64 0.56 7.96
C GLN A 159 2.36 -0.20 9.08
N PHE A 160 2.37 0.34 10.30
CA PHE A 160 2.90 -0.36 11.46
C PHE A 160 2.18 -1.69 11.67
N GLY A 161 0.84 -1.71 11.63
CA GLY A 161 0.06 -2.95 11.69
C GLY A 161 0.37 -3.90 10.52
N TYR A 162 0.37 -3.38 9.29
CA TYR A 162 0.62 -4.14 8.07
C TYR A 162 1.96 -4.89 8.11
N LEU A 163 3.03 -4.22 8.53
CA LEU A 163 4.40 -4.76 8.57
C LEU A 163 4.63 -5.83 9.65
N HIS A 164 3.66 -6.08 10.54
CA HIS A 164 3.72 -7.26 11.42
C HIS A 164 3.35 -8.56 10.71
N ALA A 165 2.53 -8.48 9.65
CA ALA A 165 1.98 -9.64 8.97
C ALA A 165 2.52 -9.82 7.54
N HIS A 166 2.92 -8.72 6.89
CA HIS A 166 3.21 -8.70 5.46
C HIS A 166 4.50 -7.94 5.13
N ALA A 167 5.07 -8.25 3.98
CA ALA A 167 6.33 -7.66 3.51
C ALA A 167 6.13 -6.23 2.96
N PRO A 168 7.12 -5.34 3.07
CA PRO A 168 7.00 -3.96 2.59
C PRO A 168 6.73 -3.84 1.08
N HIS A 169 7.29 -4.74 0.26
CA HIS A 169 7.09 -4.70 -1.20
C HIS A 169 5.67 -5.04 -1.64
N THR A 170 4.84 -5.62 -0.77
CA THR A 170 3.42 -5.84 -1.08
C THR A 170 2.56 -4.66 -0.66
N MET A 171 3.11 -3.64 -0.01
CA MET A 171 2.36 -2.51 0.56
C MET A 171 2.41 -1.28 -0.35
N SER A 172 1.35 -1.02 -1.11
CA SER A 172 1.23 0.23 -1.88
C SER A 172 1.13 1.41 -0.91
N SER A 173 1.97 2.43 -1.07
CA SER A 173 2.00 3.57 -0.17
C SER A 173 2.21 4.87 -0.92
N TRP A 174 1.18 5.72 -0.92
CA TRP A 174 1.14 6.90 -1.77
C TRP A 174 1.30 8.18 -0.96
N VAL A 175 2.05 9.12 -1.51
CA VAL A 175 2.03 10.52 -1.09
C VAL A 175 0.73 11.15 -1.57
N THR A 176 -0.11 11.61 -0.63
CA THR A 176 -1.35 12.33 -0.94
C THR A 176 -1.47 13.62 -0.11
N ASP A 177 -2.46 14.45 -0.45
CA ASP A 177 -2.84 15.65 0.32
C ASP A 177 -4.04 15.38 1.24
N ALA A 178 -4.24 14.12 1.66
CA ALA A 178 -5.41 13.74 2.45
C ALA A 178 -5.32 14.36 3.86
N PRO A 179 -6.40 14.99 4.35
CA PRO A 179 -6.47 15.40 5.75
C PRO A 179 -6.60 14.15 6.64
N GLY A 180 -6.11 14.25 7.89
CA GLY A 180 -6.35 13.22 8.91
C GLY A 180 -7.81 12.90 9.10
N VAL A 181 -8.11 11.62 9.32
CA VAL A 181 -9.44 11.17 9.73
C VAL A 181 -9.48 11.01 11.25
N PHE A 182 -8.48 10.31 11.80
CA PHE A 182 -8.34 10.12 13.25
C PHE A 182 -7.30 11.08 13.84
N ASP A 183 -6.21 11.33 13.11
CA ASP A 183 -5.18 12.28 13.50
C ASP A 183 -4.90 13.32 12.40
N THR A 184 -5.45 14.52 12.62
CA THR A 184 -5.44 15.65 11.67
C THR A 184 -4.18 16.49 11.72
N ARG A 185 -3.20 16.16 12.58
CA ARG A 185 -1.99 16.97 12.71
C ARG A 185 -1.21 16.95 11.38
N PRO A 186 -0.88 18.12 10.82
CA PRO A 186 -0.20 18.20 9.53
C PRO A 186 1.21 17.63 9.63
N ARG A 187 1.69 17.10 8.51
CA ARG A 187 3.06 16.62 8.35
C ARG A 187 3.68 17.16 7.08
N SER A 188 5.00 17.30 7.09
CA SER A 188 5.74 17.86 5.96
C SER A 188 5.62 17.00 4.69
N LEU A 189 6.03 17.55 3.55
CA LEU A 189 6.16 16.77 2.32
C LEU A 189 7.19 15.63 2.51
N ALA A 190 8.33 15.93 3.13
CA ALA A 190 9.33 14.95 3.53
C ALA A 190 8.74 13.79 4.35
N PHE A 191 7.92 14.06 5.37
CA PHE A 191 7.26 13.02 6.16
C PHE A 191 6.44 12.08 5.29
N ARG A 192 5.62 12.64 4.39
CA ARG A 192 4.78 11.86 3.48
C ARG A 192 5.61 11.00 2.54
N PHE A 193 6.72 11.53 2.03
CA PHE A 193 7.65 10.78 1.18
C PHE A 193 8.41 9.68 1.93
N VAL A 194 8.94 9.96 3.12
CA VAL A 194 9.61 8.95 3.96
C VAL A 194 8.62 7.85 4.35
N LEU A 195 7.37 8.21 4.66
CA LEU A 195 6.30 7.26 4.96
C LEU A 195 5.98 6.36 3.74
N ALA A 196 5.84 6.97 2.56
CA ALA A 196 5.58 6.25 1.32
C ALA A 196 6.75 5.36 0.89
N ALA A 197 7.98 5.79 1.15
CA ALA A 197 9.20 5.04 0.85
C ALA A 197 9.38 3.78 1.72
N ALA A 198 8.62 3.63 2.80
CA ALA A 198 8.61 2.41 3.62
C ALA A 198 7.73 1.27 3.03
N GLY A 199 7.23 1.45 1.81
CA GLY A 199 6.55 0.43 1.01
C GLY A 199 6.81 0.63 -0.48
N VAL A 200 5.81 0.38 -1.32
CA VAL A 200 5.85 0.70 -2.76
C VAL A 200 5.35 2.13 -2.96
N LEU A 201 6.30 3.05 -3.09
CA LEU A 201 6.03 4.48 -3.22
C LEU A 201 5.22 4.81 -4.49
N GLY A 202 4.12 5.54 -4.30
CA GLY A 202 3.35 6.20 -5.35
C GLY A 202 3.05 7.67 -5.00
N ILE A 203 2.49 8.42 -5.96
CA ILE A 203 2.00 9.78 -5.73
C ILE A 203 0.54 9.84 -6.20
N GLY A 204 -0.37 10.08 -5.27
CA GLY A 204 -1.81 10.26 -5.53
C GLY A 204 -2.31 11.70 -5.35
N ALA A 205 -1.42 12.63 -4.99
CA ALA A 205 -1.71 14.05 -4.87
C ALA A 205 -1.95 14.73 -6.23
N ASP A 206 -2.68 15.85 -6.23
CA ASP A 206 -2.76 16.71 -7.41
C ASP A 206 -1.50 17.57 -7.53
N ILE A 207 -0.47 17.01 -8.16
CA ILE A 207 0.83 17.67 -8.31
C ILE A 207 0.77 19.00 -9.06
N ARG A 208 -0.33 19.32 -9.76
CA ARG A 208 -0.50 20.63 -10.41
C ARG A 208 -0.60 21.76 -9.40
N ARG A 209 -1.02 21.46 -8.16
CA ARG A 209 -1.15 22.42 -7.06
C ARG A 209 0.13 22.64 -6.28
N TRP A 210 1.14 21.79 -6.46
CA TRP A 210 2.42 21.93 -5.75
C TRP A 210 3.22 23.14 -6.22
N SER A 211 3.93 23.80 -5.32
CA SER A 211 4.87 24.87 -5.65
C SER A 211 6.05 24.35 -6.48
N ALA A 212 6.90 25.25 -7.00
CA ALA A 212 8.12 24.84 -7.70
C ALA A 212 9.10 24.13 -6.74
N GLU A 213 9.16 24.60 -5.50
CA GLU A 213 9.97 24.04 -4.42
C GLU A 213 9.47 22.64 -4.04
N GLU A 214 8.17 22.46 -3.85
CA GLU A 214 7.57 21.15 -3.54
C GLU A 214 7.80 20.13 -4.65
N ARG A 215 7.68 20.53 -5.93
CA ARG A 215 7.99 19.63 -7.06
C ARG A 215 9.47 19.26 -7.11
N THR A 216 10.35 20.20 -6.78
CA THR A 216 11.80 19.97 -6.72
C THR A 216 12.13 18.99 -5.58
N GLU A 217 11.55 19.20 -4.40
CA GLU A 217 11.68 18.30 -3.25
C GLU A 217 11.15 16.90 -3.59
N ALA A 218 9.95 16.80 -4.18
CA ALA A 218 9.36 15.54 -4.60
C ALA A 218 10.24 14.79 -5.62
N ALA A 219 10.83 15.48 -6.59
CA ALA A 219 11.75 14.88 -7.55
C ALA A 219 13.00 14.30 -6.86
N ALA A 220 13.55 15.00 -5.86
CA ALA A 220 14.66 14.50 -5.05
C ALA A 220 14.26 13.26 -4.25
N TRP A 221 13.07 13.23 -3.65
CA TRP A 221 12.58 12.03 -2.95
C TRP A 221 12.35 10.84 -3.88
N VAL A 222 11.84 11.06 -5.10
CA VAL A 222 11.68 10.00 -6.11
C VAL A 222 13.05 9.45 -6.53
N ALA A 223 14.05 10.32 -6.74
CA ALA A 223 15.41 9.88 -7.04
C ALA A 223 15.99 9.06 -5.88
N ARG A 224 15.84 9.55 -4.65
CA ARG A 224 16.30 8.85 -3.45
C ARG A 224 15.65 7.49 -3.28
N TYR A 225 14.34 7.39 -3.49
CA TYR A 225 13.62 6.11 -3.46
C TYR A 225 14.16 5.11 -4.49
N LYS A 226 14.50 5.57 -5.71
CA LYS A 226 15.10 4.68 -6.72
C LYS A 226 16.44 4.08 -6.28
N GLU A 227 17.23 4.79 -5.47
CA GLU A 227 18.50 4.29 -4.93
C GLU A 227 18.31 3.21 -3.85
N ILE A 228 17.27 3.36 -3.03
CA ILE A 228 17.06 2.52 -1.84
C ILE A 228 16.01 1.42 -2.02
N ARG A 229 15.13 1.50 -3.04
CA ARG A 229 13.95 0.62 -3.17
C ARG A 229 14.28 -0.87 -3.15
N THR A 230 15.43 -1.30 -3.68
CA THR A 230 15.84 -2.71 -3.63
C THR A 230 16.02 -3.19 -2.18
N VAL A 231 16.57 -2.35 -1.30
CA VAL A 231 16.74 -2.68 0.12
C VAL A 231 15.38 -2.66 0.84
N VAL A 232 14.50 -1.73 0.50
CA VAL A 232 13.13 -1.70 1.06
C VAL A 232 12.33 -2.93 0.62
N HIS A 233 12.44 -3.32 -0.65
CA HIS A 233 11.60 -4.38 -1.22
C HIS A 233 12.06 -5.78 -0.82
N HIS A 234 13.37 -6.01 -0.76
CA HIS A 234 13.94 -7.34 -0.56
C HIS A 234 14.72 -7.49 0.76
N GLY A 235 14.93 -6.39 1.48
CA GLY A 235 15.59 -6.42 2.77
C GLY A 235 14.69 -6.93 3.90
N THR A 236 15.31 -7.25 5.02
CA THR A 236 14.59 -7.60 6.24
C THR A 236 14.09 -6.33 6.93
N ALA A 237 12.77 -6.16 7.01
CA ALA A 237 12.14 -5.06 7.73
C ALA A 237 12.11 -5.32 9.25
N ARG A 238 12.45 -4.30 10.04
CA ARG A 238 12.45 -4.32 11.50
C ARG A 238 11.76 -3.06 12.01
N LEU A 239 10.63 -3.23 12.69
CA LEU A 239 9.91 -2.11 13.31
C LEU A 239 10.68 -1.59 14.53
N LEU A 240 10.86 -0.26 14.59
CA LEU A 240 11.62 0.43 15.61
C LEU A 240 10.71 1.37 16.40
N GLY A 241 10.31 0.93 17.60
CA GLY A 241 9.29 1.64 18.38
C GLY A 241 7.90 1.45 17.77
N SER A 242 6.94 2.24 18.24
CA SER A 242 5.55 2.19 17.82
C SER A 242 5.01 3.61 17.61
N PRO A 243 4.00 3.82 16.75
CA PRO A 243 3.53 5.17 16.39
C PRO A 243 2.96 6.01 17.54
N ASP A 244 2.63 5.41 18.69
CA ASP A 244 2.24 6.08 19.93
C ASP A 244 3.42 6.75 20.66
N ARG A 245 4.66 6.42 20.29
CA ARG A 245 5.87 7.08 20.79
C ARG A 245 6.21 8.26 19.90
N ALA A 246 6.75 9.32 20.51
CA ALA A 246 7.15 10.54 19.81
C ALA A 246 8.12 10.29 18.64
N THR A 247 8.95 9.25 18.75
CA THR A 247 9.90 8.82 17.72
C THR A 247 9.71 7.34 17.45
N CYS A 248 9.53 6.99 16.17
CA CYS A 248 9.48 5.61 15.69
C CYS A 248 10.10 5.51 14.29
N GLY A 249 10.27 4.29 13.79
CA GLY A 249 10.82 4.06 12.47
C GLY A 249 10.70 2.62 11.99
N VAL A 250 11.16 2.39 10.77
CA VAL A 250 11.38 1.06 10.19
C VAL A 250 12.81 1.00 9.67
N GLN A 251 13.51 -0.06 10.03
CA GLN A 251 14.84 -0.40 9.52
C GLN A 251 14.70 -1.50 8.48
N PHE A 252 15.39 -1.36 7.35
CA PHE A 252 15.48 -2.35 6.29
C PHE A 252 16.95 -2.74 6.12
N ASP A 253 17.27 -4.01 6.36
CA ASP A 253 18.62 -4.52 6.19
C ASP A 253 18.72 -5.32 4.90
N GLU A 254 19.69 -4.96 4.06
CA GLU A 254 19.98 -5.70 2.84
C GLU A 254 20.43 -7.13 3.19
N ALA A 255 19.77 -8.15 2.64
CA ALA A 255 19.92 -9.55 3.08
C ALA A 255 21.38 -10.04 3.11
N ASP A 256 22.16 -9.71 2.08
CA ASP A 256 23.57 -10.10 1.92
C ASP A 256 24.49 -8.90 1.64
N GLY A 257 24.01 -7.69 1.93
CA GLY A 257 24.69 -6.45 1.56
C GLY A 257 25.15 -5.63 2.77
N PRO A 258 25.98 -4.60 2.53
CA PRO A 258 26.45 -3.73 3.59
C PRO A 258 25.41 -2.68 3.99
N ARG A 259 24.29 -2.55 3.26
CA ARG A 259 23.38 -1.42 3.42
C ARG A 259 22.27 -1.69 4.43
N THR A 260 22.04 -0.71 5.28
CA THR A 260 20.86 -0.59 6.14
C THR A 260 20.17 0.73 5.86
N VAL A 261 18.89 0.70 5.51
CA VAL A 261 18.05 1.89 5.32
C VAL A 261 17.19 2.07 6.56
N VAL A 262 17.09 3.29 7.09
CA VAL A 262 16.25 3.62 8.24
C VAL A 262 15.30 4.75 7.84
N ALA A 263 14.00 4.46 7.83
CA ALA A 263 12.96 5.47 7.75
C ALA A 263 12.51 5.81 9.18
N ALA A 264 12.58 7.07 9.58
CA ALA A 264 12.24 7.53 10.92
C ALA A 264 11.27 8.71 10.87
N TRP A 265 10.38 8.79 11.86
CA TRP A 265 9.34 9.80 11.94
C TRP A 265 9.21 10.36 13.36
N ASN A 266 8.98 11.67 13.44
CA ASN A 266 8.49 12.35 14.63
C ASN A 266 6.94 12.38 14.61
N THR A 267 6.32 11.61 15.49
CA THR A 267 4.85 11.56 15.65
C THR A 267 4.36 12.58 16.70
N GLY A 268 5.29 13.21 17.42
CA GLY A 268 5.04 14.21 18.44
C GLY A 268 4.47 15.52 17.88
N ARG A 269 4.32 16.50 18.76
CA ARG A 269 3.90 17.85 18.38
C ARG A 269 5.05 18.58 17.69
N LEU A 270 4.72 19.43 16.71
CA LEU A 270 5.67 20.25 15.95
C LEU A 270 5.72 21.70 16.46
N ASP A 271 5.43 21.93 17.74
CA ASP A 271 5.13 23.25 18.30
C ASP A 271 6.26 23.90 19.11
N GLY A 272 7.50 23.38 19.05
CA GLY A 272 8.63 24.08 19.65
C GLY A 272 9.93 23.27 19.73
N ALA A 273 10.98 23.93 20.24
CA ALA A 273 12.25 23.28 20.54
C ALA A 273 12.06 22.16 21.57
N PRO A 274 12.84 21.06 21.49
CA PRO A 274 12.77 20.01 22.49
C PRO A 274 13.01 20.58 23.90
N LEU A 275 12.36 19.98 24.91
CA LEU A 275 12.49 20.36 26.32
C LEU A 275 13.95 20.58 26.74
N MET A 276 14.88 19.80 26.16
CA MET A 276 16.33 19.96 26.30
C MET A 276 16.95 20.30 24.93
N PRO A 277 17.22 21.59 24.65
CA PRO A 277 17.90 22.01 23.42
C PRO A 277 19.23 21.26 23.25
N GLY A 278 19.48 20.75 22.04
CA GLY A 278 20.75 20.09 21.69
C GLY A 278 20.88 18.61 22.09
N ARG A 279 19.87 18.01 22.75
CA ARG A 279 19.82 16.55 22.93
C ARG A 279 18.94 15.93 21.82
N PRO A 280 19.53 15.24 20.82
CA PRO A 280 18.72 14.63 19.78
C PRO A 280 17.94 13.45 20.36
N ASP A 281 16.82 13.13 19.74
CA ASP A 281 16.14 11.86 19.96
C ASP A 281 17.02 10.69 19.51
N ARG A 282 16.68 9.49 19.97
CA ARG A 282 17.47 8.28 19.71
C ARG A 282 16.59 7.14 19.26
N LEU A 283 16.84 6.66 18.04
CA LEU A 283 16.19 5.48 17.49
C LEU A 283 17.17 4.30 17.52
N ARG A 284 16.92 3.33 18.41
CA ARG A 284 17.79 2.15 18.56
C ARG A 284 17.59 1.18 17.40
N LEU A 285 18.66 0.91 16.67
CA LEU A 285 18.68 -0.04 15.55
C LEU A 285 18.83 -1.48 16.05
N ARG A 286 18.41 -2.45 15.25
CA ARG A 286 18.39 -3.88 15.61
C ARG A 286 19.20 -4.70 14.62
N GLY A 287 19.70 -5.87 15.03
CA GLY A 287 20.35 -6.82 14.11
C GLY A 287 21.71 -6.40 13.55
N LEU A 288 22.26 -5.25 13.95
CA LEU A 288 23.60 -4.81 13.52
C LEU A 288 24.72 -5.57 14.25
N ASP A 289 25.84 -5.78 13.55
CA ASP A 289 27.06 -6.32 14.13
C ASP A 289 27.67 -5.27 15.07
N PRO A 290 27.78 -5.54 16.39
CA PRO A 290 28.26 -4.55 17.35
C PRO A 290 29.75 -4.18 17.16
N ALA A 291 30.55 -5.05 16.53
CA ALA A 291 31.98 -4.84 16.28
C ALA A 291 32.24 -4.08 14.97
N ALA A 292 31.29 -4.11 14.04
CA ALA A 292 31.40 -3.41 12.76
C ALA A 292 31.21 -1.89 12.89
N ARG A 293 31.59 -1.17 11.84
CA ARG A 293 31.35 0.27 11.69
C ARG A 293 30.38 0.54 10.55
N TYR A 294 29.58 1.57 10.71
CA TYR A 294 28.52 1.94 9.78
C TYR A 294 28.66 3.41 9.42
N LEU A 295 28.88 3.69 8.14
CA LEU A 295 28.99 5.03 7.60
C LEU A 295 27.59 5.52 7.18
N ASP A 296 27.15 6.65 7.73
CA ASP A 296 26.01 7.38 7.19
C ASP A 296 26.41 8.08 5.89
N ALA A 297 25.76 7.68 4.80
CA ALA A 297 26.05 8.19 3.46
C ALA A 297 25.77 9.69 3.29
N ALA A 298 24.86 10.27 4.09
CA ALA A 298 24.50 11.68 3.98
C ALA A 298 25.44 12.59 4.78
N THR A 299 25.76 12.20 6.02
CA THR A 299 26.56 13.04 6.93
C THR A 299 28.05 12.69 6.95
N GLY A 300 28.43 11.51 6.44
CA GLY A 300 29.79 10.99 6.57
C GLY A 300 30.13 10.52 7.99
N THR A 301 29.16 10.52 8.91
CA THR A 301 29.38 10.13 10.31
C THR A 301 29.59 8.61 10.39
N LEU A 302 30.64 8.20 11.09
CA LEU A 302 30.95 6.79 11.33
C LEU A 302 30.47 6.38 12.72
N TYR A 303 29.54 5.44 12.77
CA TYR A 303 29.02 4.87 14.01
C TYR A 303 29.57 3.45 14.23
N SER A 304 29.82 3.07 15.48
CA SER A 304 29.95 1.64 15.80
C SER A 304 28.57 0.98 15.82
N GLY A 305 28.48 -0.29 15.43
CA GLY A 305 27.23 -1.04 15.55
C GLY A 305 26.75 -1.13 17.01
N ALA A 306 27.67 -1.18 17.98
CA ALA A 306 27.34 -1.10 19.39
C ALA A 306 26.64 0.22 19.76
N HIS A 307 27.09 1.36 19.23
CA HIS A 307 26.44 2.66 19.44
C HIS A 307 25.02 2.67 18.88
N LEU A 308 24.84 2.26 17.61
CA LEU A 308 23.54 2.25 16.94
C LEU A 308 22.51 1.35 17.65
N ARG A 309 22.97 0.26 18.29
CA ARG A 309 22.12 -0.65 19.05
C ARG A 309 21.73 -0.14 20.43
N HIS A 310 22.68 0.42 21.18
CA HIS A 310 22.46 0.75 22.60
C HIS A 310 22.13 2.23 22.83
N SER A 311 22.85 3.12 22.15
CA SER A 311 22.61 4.56 22.20
C SER A 311 21.55 5.00 21.19
N GLY A 312 21.55 4.41 20.00
CA GLY A 312 20.62 4.72 18.91
C GLY A 312 21.14 5.76 17.92
N LEU A 313 20.54 5.75 16.74
CA LEU A 313 20.73 6.77 15.71
C LEU A 313 20.21 8.13 16.23
N PRO A 314 21.04 9.20 16.25
CA PRO A 314 20.61 10.52 16.68
C PRO A 314 19.68 11.16 15.65
N LEU A 315 18.52 11.65 16.10
CA LEU A 315 17.52 12.31 15.24
C LEU A 315 17.20 13.70 15.82
N SER A 316 17.36 14.75 15.02
CA SER A 316 17.21 16.13 15.47
C SER A 316 15.92 16.74 14.91
N TRP A 317 14.80 16.41 15.55
CA TRP A 317 13.50 16.89 15.11
C TRP A 317 13.31 18.39 15.30
N SER A 318 12.57 19.00 14.37
CA SER A 318 12.10 20.38 14.46
C SER A 318 10.74 20.52 13.76
N ALA A 319 10.13 21.71 13.83
CA ALA A 319 8.89 21.98 13.11
C ALA A 319 9.02 21.80 11.59
N GLY A 320 10.21 22.00 11.02
CA GLY A 320 10.50 21.79 9.60
C GLY A 320 11.23 20.48 9.27
N HIS A 321 11.48 19.63 10.27
CA HIS A 321 12.20 18.37 10.11
C HIS A 321 11.54 17.31 11.01
N ASP A 322 10.54 16.62 10.47
CA ASP A 322 9.69 15.67 11.18
C ASP A 322 9.80 14.23 10.66
N ALA A 323 10.68 13.99 9.68
CA ALA A 323 11.03 12.65 9.21
C ALA A 323 12.43 12.61 8.60
N GLU A 324 13.05 11.44 8.61
CA GLU A 324 14.39 11.23 8.10
C GLU A 324 14.52 9.87 7.41
N LEU A 325 15.32 9.81 6.34
CA LEU A 325 15.66 8.58 5.62
C LEU A 325 17.18 8.42 5.57
N VAL A 326 17.71 7.60 6.46
CA VAL A 326 19.16 7.40 6.62
C VAL A 326 19.60 6.13 5.90
N VAL A 327 20.74 6.18 5.22
CA VAL A 327 21.37 5.00 4.61
C VAL A 327 22.74 4.80 5.24
N LEU A 328 22.86 3.70 5.96
CA LEU A 328 24.08 3.25 6.61
C LEU A 328 24.75 2.19 5.75
N THR A 329 26.07 2.28 5.58
CA THR A 329 26.87 1.26 4.88
C THR A 329 27.88 0.67 5.85
N ARG A 330 27.84 -0.65 6.07
CA ARG A 330 28.83 -1.39 6.86
C ARG A 330 30.19 -1.34 6.17
N GLN A 331 31.21 -0.95 6.93
CA GLN A 331 32.62 -1.00 6.57
C GLN A 331 33.29 -2.22 7.18
#